data_AF-A0A1F6Z3C1-F1
#
_entry.id   AF-A0A1F6Z3C1-F1
#
_cell.length_a   1.000
_cell.length_b   1.000
_cell.length_c   1.000
_cell.angle_alpha   90.00
_cell.angle_beta   90.00
_cell.angle_gamma   90.00
#
_symmetry.space_group_name_H-M   'P 1'
#
loop_
_entity.id
_entity.type
_entity.pdbx_description
1 polymer ?
#
loop_
_entity_poly.entity_id
_entity_poly.type
_entity_poly.pdbx_seq_one_letter_code
_entity_poly.pdbx_strand_id
1 'polypeptide(L)'
;MIKDLTEKLKKFFFPQYRYKVQKELLEKKKEELKNLLLSKWGGNCKIFCYHRNDDNFEYDDSYKIILHTDAALQLKEKGYEAVVGIKTAGIPYAKMFEMVGYSYSEIDYSYHKRKMEKPIMDDEEMLKIKGKRVILSDVDFIGGITLERVIEFLRDGNVNVVGAYIGNDSWTTQPIINKEKWIEESKSYWKTEKRGLRRLNNKFLYNEKKVPSDFEIYTFTDEWKMNKAIERVSDFYKILSPQTL
;
A
#
# COMPACT_ATOMS: atom_id res chain seq x y z
N MET A 1 1.86 41.61 -22.11
CA MET A 1 2.64 40.90 -23.15
C MET A 1 4.12 40.75 -22.78
N ILE A 2 4.87 41.82 -22.50
CA ILE A 2 6.32 41.75 -22.24
C ILE A 2 6.67 40.93 -20.98
N LYS A 3 5.94 41.11 -19.86
CA LYS A 3 6.16 40.32 -18.62
C LYS A 3 6.02 38.81 -18.80
N ASP A 4 5.11 38.37 -19.66
CA ASP A 4 4.86 36.94 -19.95
C ASP A 4 5.98 36.31 -20.78
N LEU A 5 6.56 37.09 -21.70
CA LEU A 5 7.73 36.67 -22.48
C LEU A 5 8.99 36.56 -21.61
N THR A 6 9.19 37.51 -20.68
CA THR A 6 10.32 37.49 -19.74
C THR A 6 10.25 36.32 -18.76
N GLU A 7 9.06 35.97 -18.27
CA GLU A 7 8.79 34.76 -17.45
C GLU A 7 9.13 33.48 -18.21
N LYS A 8 8.66 33.35 -19.47
CA LYS A 8 8.95 32.20 -20.33
C LYS A 8 10.44 32.03 -20.62
N LEU A 9 11.15 33.12 -20.89
CA LEU A 9 12.59 33.10 -21.17
C LEU A 9 13.40 32.75 -19.90
N LYS A 10 13.00 33.21 -18.71
CA LYS A 10 13.67 32.85 -17.45
C LYS A 10 13.64 31.34 -17.18
N LYS A 11 12.58 30.64 -17.56
CA LYS A 11 12.45 29.17 -17.42
C LYS A 11 13.41 28.39 -18.33
N PHE A 12 13.79 28.96 -19.48
CA PHE A 12 14.70 28.34 -20.44
C PHE A 12 16.18 28.57 -20.11
N PHE A 13 16.55 29.78 -19.67
CA PHE A 13 17.95 30.17 -19.52
C PHE A 13 18.50 29.99 -18.09
N PHE A 14 17.66 29.81 -17.07
CA PHE A 14 18.10 29.70 -15.69
C PHE A 14 17.64 28.38 -15.05
N PRO A 15 18.57 27.44 -14.79
CA PRO A 15 18.26 26.12 -14.20
C PRO A 15 17.47 26.20 -12.89
N GLN A 16 17.73 27.20 -12.04
CA GLN A 16 16.99 27.41 -10.78
C GLN A 16 15.49 27.71 -11.00
N TYR A 17 15.12 28.38 -12.09
CA TYR A 17 13.71 28.69 -12.41
C TYR A 17 13.01 27.48 -13.04
N ARG A 18 13.71 26.70 -13.85
CA ARG A 18 13.20 25.41 -14.36
C ARG A 18 12.88 24.45 -13.22
N TYR A 19 13.80 24.34 -12.25
CA TYR A 19 13.61 23.50 -11.07
C TYR A 19 12.43 23.97 -10.20
N LYS A 20 12.32 25.28 -9.96
CA LYS A 20 11.20 25.85 -9.19
C LYS A 20 9.85 25.55 -9.83
N VAL A 21 9.72 25.74 -11.15
CA VAL A 21 8.48 25.48 -11.89
C VAL A 21 8.12 23.99 -11.90
N GLN A 22 9.10 23.11 -12.06
CA GLN A 22 8.89 21.67 -12.00
C GLN A 22 8.41 21.23 -10.61
N LYS A 23 8.97 21.82 -9.55
CA LYS A 23 8.54 21.56 -8.17
C LYS A 23 7.11 22.03 -7.92
N GLU A 24 6.76 23.25 -8.32
CA GLU A 24 5.39 23.78 -8.17
C GLU A 24 4.36 22.94 -8.94
N LEU A 25 4.70 22.51 -10.16
CA LEU A 25 3.83 21.64 -10.96
C LEU A 25 3.65 20.26 -10.29
N LEU A 26 4.72 19.69 -9.75
CA LEU A 26 4.67 18.41 -9.06
C LEU A 26 3.80 18.47 -7.80
N GLU A 27 3.93 19.52 -6.98
CA GLU A 27 3.08 19.71 -5.79
C GLU A 27 1.61 19.89 -6.18
N LYS A 28 1.33 20.65 -7.24
CA LYS A 28 -0.04 20.79 -7.75
C LYS A 28 -0.61 19.43 -8.19
N LYS A 29 0.16 18.63 -8.94
CA LYS A 29 -0.24 17.28 -9.38
C LYS A 29 -0.49 16.35 -8.19
N LYS A 30 0.41 16.39 -7.21
CA LYS A 30 0.30 15.61 -5.97
C LYS A 30 -1.01 15.92 -5.25
N GLU A 31 -1.39 17.19 -5.18
CA GLU A 31 -2.63 17.65 -4.56
C GLU A 31 -3.89 17.25 -5.34
N GLU A 32 -3.90 17.46 -6.66
CA GLU A 32 -5.00 17.04 -7.54
C GLU A 32 -5.23 15.53 -7.46
N LEU A 33 -4.15 14.76 -7.49
CA LEU A 33 -4.21 13.31 -7.41
C LEU A 33 -4.69 12.83 -6.04
N LYS A 34 -4.18 13.41 -4.95
CA LYS A 34 -4.67 13.13 -3.60
C LYS A 34 -6.19 13.31 -3.52
N ASN A 35 -6.69 14.45 -3.97
CA ASN A 35 -8.12 14.79 -3.89
C ASN A 35 -8.99 13.84 -4.73
N LEU A 36 -8.53 13.46 -5.93
CA LEU A 36 -9.20 12.44 -6.72
C LEU A 36 -9.27 11.11 -5.97
N LEU A 37 -8.14 10.63 -5.46
CA LEU A 37 -8.06 9.34 -4.78
C LEU A 37 -8.93 9.31 -3.53
N LEU A 38 -8.93 10.38 -2.73
CA LEU A 38 -9.81 10.52 -1.57
C LEU A 38 -11.29 10.50 -1.97
N SER A 39 -11.66 11.21 -3.05
CA SER A 39 -13.05 11.21 -3.54
C SER A 39 -13.51 9.83 -4.02
N LYS A 40 -12.61 9.06 -4.64
CA LYS A 40 -12.89 7.70 -5.13
C LYS A 40 -12.98 6.69 -4.00
N TRP A 41 -12.15 6.84 -2.99
CA TRP A 41 -12.08 5.93 -1.86
C TRP A 41 -13.29 6.05 -0.94
N GLY A 42 -13.86 7.26 -0.79
CA GLY A 42 -15.04 7.49 0.05
C GLY A 42 -14.81 7.24 1.56
N GLY A 43 -13.54 7.02 1.96
CA GLY A 43 -13.12 6.73 3.33
C GLY A 43 -12.48 7.92 4.05
N ASN A 44 -12.28 7.78 5.36
CA ASN A 44 -11.65 8.80 6.19
C ASN A 44 -10.12 8.67 6.17
N CYS A 45 -9.39 9.72 5.78
CA CYS A 45 -7.92 9.75 5.76
C CYS A 45 -7.25 9.45 7.11
N LYS A 46 -7.99 9.53 8.24
CA LYS A 46 -7.53 9.11 9.58
C LYS A 46 -7.00 7.69 9.66
N ILE A 47 -7.35 6.83 8.69
CA ILE A 47 -6.83 5.45 8.62
C ILE A 47 -5.31 5.43 8.41
N PHE A 48 -4.73 6.41 7.71
CA PHE A 48 -3.27 6.52 7.55
C PHE A 48 -2.57 7.03 8.81
N CYS A 49 -3.30 7.71 9.70
CA CYS A 49 -2.77 8.37 10.89
C CYS A 49 -2.64 7.43 12.10
N TYR A 50 -3.14 6.19 12.01
CA TYR A 50 -3.28 5.29 13.17
C TYR A 50 -1.97 4.71 13.74
N HIS A 51 -0.79 5.11 13.22
CA HIS A 51 0.47 4.43 13.53
C HIS A 51 1.59 5.26 14.17
N ARG A 52 1.33 6.46 14.68
CA ARG A 52 2.25 7.10 15.62
C ARG A 52 1.48 7.72 16.78
N ASN A 53 1.56 7.08 17.95
CA ASN A 53 1.20 7.65 19.25
C ASN A 53 2.21 8.74 19.66
N ASP A 54 2.48 9.69 18.77
CA ASP A 54 3.23 10.90 19.09
C ASP A 54 2.24 12.04 18.93
N ASP A 55 1.72 12.55 20.05
CA ASP A 55 0.72 13.63 20.15
C ASP A 55 1.19 14.98 19.54
N ASN A 56 2.32 15.01 18.81
CA ASN A 56 3.02 16.23 18.39
C ASN A 56 3.49 16.23 16.92
N PHE A 57 2.99 15.37 16.04
CA PHE A 57 3.34 15.41 14.61
C PHE A 57 2.12 15.46 13.69
N GLU A 58 1.79 16.65 13.20
CA GLU A 58 0.90 16.87 12.05
C GLU A 58 1.63 16.48 10.75
N TYR A 59 1.73 15.18 10.48
CA TYR A 59 2.06 14.72 9.13
C TYR A 59 0.74 14.51 8.38
N ASP A 60 0.53 15.26 7.28
CA ASP A 60 -0.54 14.99 6.33
C ASP A 60 -0.23 13.69 5.57
N ASP A 61 -0.45 12.56 6.23
CA ASP A 61 -0.23 11.21 5.70
C ASP A 61 -1.25 10.84 4.60
N SER A 62 -2.15 11.75 4.23
CA SER A 62 -3.11 11.54 3.14
C SER A 62 -2.44 11.24 1.80
N TYR A 63 -1.20 11.67 1.58
CA TYR A 63 -0.45 11.33 0.37
C TYR A 63 0.00 9.87 0.31
N LYS A 64 -0.05 9.13 1.42
CA LYS A 64 0.19 7.66 1.40
C LYS A 64 -0.83 6.94 0.53
N ILE A 65 -2.03 7.49 0.32
CA ILE A 65 -3.02 6.93 -0.61
C ILE A 65 -2.44 6.76 -2.03
N ILE A 66 -1.56 7.67 -2.46
CA ILE A 66 -0.86 7.58 -3.75
C ILE A 66 0.10 6.39 -3.75
N LEU A 67 0.85 6.18 -2.66
CA LEU A 67 1.80 5.07 -2.52
C LEU A 67 1.08 3.71 -2.45
N HIS A 68 -0.04 3.62 -1.73
CA HIS A 68 -0.85 2.40 -1.67
C HIS A 68 -1.47 2.08 -3.03
N THR A 69 -1.96 3.10 -3.74
CA THR A 69 -2.54 2.93 -5.08
C THR A 69 -1.46 2.48 -6.08
N ASP A 70 -0.26 3.07 -6.01
CA ASP A 70 0.88 2.67 -6.81
C ASP A 70 1.36 1.23 -6.54
N ALA A 71 1.33 0.80 -5.28
CA ALA A 71 1.60 -0.58 -4.88
C ALA A 71 0.55 -1.54 -5.45
N ALA A 72 -0.73 -1.18 -5.38
CA ALA A 72 -1.82 -1.97 -5.94
C ALA A 72 -1.70 -2.14 -7.47
N LEU A 73 -1.35 -1.08 -8.20
CA LEU A 73 -1.10 -1.15 -9.65
C LEU A 73 0.03 -2.13 -9.98
N GLN A 74 1.14 -2.09 -9.24
CA GLN A 74 2.27 -3.02 -9.46
C GLN A 74 1.95 -4.47 -9.09
N LEU A 75 1.10 -4.68 -8.09
CA LEU A 75 0.59 -6.01 -7.77
C LEU A 75 -0.34 -6.51 -8.88
N LYS A 76 -1.09 -5.63 -9.52
CA LYS A 76 -1.95 -6.00 -10.66
C LYS A 76 -1.10 -6.41 -11.87
N GLU A 77 0.00 -5.70 -12.13
CA GLU A 77 1.02 -6.08 -13.13
C GLU A 77 1.67 -7.45 -12.82
N LYS A 78 1.69 -7.87 -11.54
CA LYS A 78 2.14 -9.20 -11.10
C LYS A 78 1.05 -10.29 -11.21
N GLY A 79 -0.12 -9.95 -11.74
CA GLY A 79 -1.23 -10.86 -11.96
C GLY A 79 -2.12 -11.11 -10.75
N TYR A 80 -2.06 -10.27 -9.71
CA TYR A 80 -3.05 -10.32 -8.63
C TYR A 80 -4.36 -9.67 -9.10
N GLU A 81 -5.49 -10.30 -8.79
CA GLU A 81 -6.80 -9.94 -9.36
C GLU A 81 -7.86 -9.65 -8.28
N ALA A 82 -7.64 -10.16 -7.06
CA ALA A 82 -8.56 -10.03 -5.95
C ALA A 82 -7.82 -9.72 -4.66
N VAL A 83 -8.50 -9.00 -3.76
CA VAL A 83 -7.99 -8.58 -2.46
C VAL A 83 -8.99 -8.95 -1.38
N VAL A 84 -8.49 -9.44 -0.25
CA VAL A 84 -9.31 -9.73 0.93
C VAL A 84 -8.82 -8.87 2.10
N GLY A 85 -9.67 -7.96 2.57
CA GLY A 85 -9.40 -7.16 3.76
C GLY A 85 -9.64 -7.97 5.03
N ILE A 86 -8.62 -8.13 5.86
CA ILE A 86 -8.75 -8.82 7.16
C ILE A 86 -9.22 -7.82 8.21
N LYS A 87 -10.42 -8.05 8.75
CA LYS A 87 -11.01 -7.26 9.84
C LYS A 87 -11.11 -5.75 9.49
N THR A 88 -11.53 -4.95 10.46
CA THR A 88 -11.67 -3.50 10.35
C THR A 88 -10.38 -2.78 9.93
N ALA A 89 -9.20 -3.30 10.28
CA ALA A 89 -7.93 -2.65 9.98
C ALA A 89 -7.44 -2.90 8.54
N GLY A 90 -7.70 -4.08 7.98
CA GLY A 90 -7.33 -4.43 6.62
C GLY A 90 -8.31 -3.97 5.54
N ILE A 91 -9.59 -3.84 5.88
CA ILE A 91 -10.66 -3.38 4.99
C ILE A 91 -10.31 -2.08 4.25
N PRO A 92 -9.87 -1.00 4.93
CA PRO A 92 -9.49 0.24 4.26
C PRO A 92 -8.46 0.10 3.14
N TYR A 93 -7.42 -0.70 3.37
CA TYR A 93 -6.36 -0.93 2.40
C TYR A 93 -6.87 -1.79 1.25
N ALA A 94 -7.69 -2.81 1.53
CA ALA A 94 -8.34 -3.60 0.48
C ALA A 94 -9.27 -2.76 -0.41
N LYS A 95 -9.99 -1.79 0.13
CA LYS A 95 -10.80 -0.85 -0.66
C LYS A 95 -9.97 0.04 -1.60
N MET A 96 -8.70 0.30 -1.30
CA MET A 96 -7.83 1.03 -2.24
C MET A 96 -7.47 0.19 -3.46
N PHE A 97 -7.35 -1.12 -3.29
CA PHE A 97 -7.11 -2.04 -4.40
C PHE A 97 -8.36 -2.12 -5.30
N GLU A 98 -9.56 -2.04 -4.73
CA GLU A 98 -10.81 -1.93 -5.50
C GLU A 98 -10.81 -0.73 -6.46
N MET A 99 -10.24 0.42 -6.05
CA MET A 99 -10.14 1.63 -6.89
C MET A 99 -9.31 1.45 -8.17
N VAL A 100 -8.44 0.44 -8.21
CA VAL A 100 -7.66 0.07 -9.40
C VAL A 100 -8.18 -1.20 -10.07
N GLY A 101 -9.39 -1.64 -9.69
CA GLY A 101 -10.16 -2.70 -10.33
C GLY A 101 -9.81 -4.10 -9.85
N TYR A 102 -9.50 -4.28 -8.57
CA TYR A 102 -9.49 -5.60 -7.93
C TYR A 102 -10.91 -6.03 -7.57
N SER A 103 -11.15 -7.35 -7.55
CA SER A 103 -12.32 -7.88 -6.83
C SER A 103 -12.07 -7.79 -5.33
N TYR A 104 -12.99 -7.17 -4.61
CA TYR A 104 -12.88 -6.90 -3.19
C TYR A 104 -13.74 -7.85 -2.37
N SER A 105 -13.17 -8.36 -1.28
CA SER A 105 -13.88 -9.11 -0.25
C SER A 105 -13.37 -8.85 1.16
N GLU A 106 -14.18 -9.22 2.15
CA GLU A 106 -13.89 -9.02 3.57
C GLU A 106 -13.86 -10.35 4.33
N ILE A 107 -13.00 -10.44 5.34
CA ILE A 107 -12.98 -11.56 6.28
C ILE A 107 -12.88 -11.06 7.72
N ASP A 108 -13.75 -11.53 8.62
CA ASP A 108 -13.60 -11.24 10.05
C ASP A 108 -12.71 -12.30 10.71
N TYR A 109 -11.48 -11.89 11.03
CA TYR A 109 -10.61 -12.67 11.89
C TYR A 109 -9.72 -11.78 12.75
N SER A 110 -9.50 -12.18 14.01
CA SER A 110 -8.50 -11.56 14.88
C SER A 110 -8.10 -12.50 15.99
N TYR A 111 -6.82 -12.91 16.00
CA TYR A 111 -6.28 -13.79 17.04
C TYR A 111 -6.45 -13.22 18.47
N HIS A 112 -6.45 -11.89 18.62
CA HIS A 112 -6.63 -11.24 19.91
C HIS A 112 -8.08 -11.24 20.43
N LYS A 113 -9.08 -11.60 19.61
CA LYS A 113 -10.48 -11.72 20.05
C LYS A 113 -10.67 -13.09 20.74
N ARG A 114 -10.79 -13.10 22.07
CA ARG A 114 -10.92 -14.31 22.92
C ARG A 114 -12.00 -15.33 22.51
N LYS A 115 -13.00 -14.94 21.71
CA LYS A 115 -14.13 -15.79 21.30
C LYS A 115 -14.08 -16.23 19.83
N MET A 116 -13.00 -15.92 19.11
CA MET A 116 -12.92 -16.15 17.67
C MET A 116 -11.95 -17.28 17.36
N GLU A 117 -12.49 -18.49 17.21
CA GLU A 117 -11.70 -19.70 16.98
C GLU A 117 -11.26 -19.85 15.51
N LYS A 118 -12.07 -19.35 14.57
CA LYS A 118 -11.82 -19.45 13.13
C LYS A 118 -12.20 -18.17 12.37
N PRO A 119 -11.60 -17.93 11.19
CA PRO A 119 -12.04 -16.87 10.29
C PRO A 119 -13.49 -17.06 9.82
N ILE A 120 -14.18 -15.96 9.54
CA ILE A 120 -15.57 -15.94 9.06
C ILE A 120 -15.63 -15.09 7.79
N MET A 121 -16.15 -15.68 6.71
CA MET A 121 -16.41 -15.05 5.41
C MET A 121 -17.71 -15.62 4.84
N ASP A 122 -18.54 -14.77 4.25
CA ASP A 122 -19.80 -15.18 3.61
C ASP A 122 -19.55 -15.87 2.26
N ASP A 123 -20.45 -16.77 1.85
CA ASP A 123 -20.31 -17.54 0.60
C ASP A 123 -20.26 -16.64 -0.65
N GLU A 124 -21.01 -15.53 -0.64
CA GLU A 124 -20.98 -14.53 -1.72
C GLU A 124 -19.60 -13.87 -1.86
N GLU A 125 -18.96 -13.55 -0.72
CA GLU A 125 -17.59 -13.01 -0.70
C GLU A 125 -16.59 -14.04 -1.21
N MET A 126 -16.73 -15.30 -0.79
CA MET A 126 -15.89 -16.40 -1.26
C MET A 126 -15.99 -16.57 -2.78
N LEU A 127 -17.18 -16.47 -3.35
CA LEU A 127 -17.41 -16.57 -4.80
C LEU A 127 -16.75 -15.45 -5.58
N LYS A 128 -16.70 -14.21 -5.05
CA LYS A 128 -16.05 -13.07 -5.71
C LYS A 128 -14.56 -13.30 -5.95
N ILE A 129 -13.89 -14.06 -5.08
CA ILE A 129 -12.44 -14.25 -5.12
C ILE A 129 -11.99 -15.63 -5.63
N LYS A 130 -12.93 -16.55 -5.81
CA LYS A 130 -12.64 -17.91 -6.30
C LYS A 130 -12.06 -17.90 -7.71
N GLY A 131 -11.05 -18.72 -7.95
CA GLY A 131 -10.35 -18.80 -9.24
C GLY A 131 -9.41 -17.63 -9.57
N LYS A 132 -9.36 -16.59 -8.72
CA LYS A 132 -8.49 -15.42 -8.90
C LYS A 132 -7.22 -15.57 -8.09
N ARG A 133 -6.14 -14.91 -8.51
CA ARG A 133 -4.93 -14.78 -7.68
C ARG A 133 -5.17 -13.74 -6.58
N VAL A 134 -5.28 -14.20 -5.33
CA VAL A 134 -5.72 -13.39 -4.18
C VAL A 134 -4.54 -12.89 -3.35
N ILE A 135 -4.63 -11.63 -2.92
CA ILE A 135 -3.78 -11.03 -1.91
C ILE A 135 -4.60 -10.67 -0.66
N LEU A 136 -4.07 -10.98 0.53
CA LEU A 136 -4.64 -10.51 1.79
C LEU A 136 -4.22 -9.07 2.07
N SER A 137 -5.02 -8.30 2.76
CA SER A 137 -4.66 -6.94 3.15
C SER A 137 -4.94 -6.74 4.64
N ASP A 138 -3.95 -6.23 5.36
CA ASP A 138 -4.07 -5.83 6.76
C ASP A 138 -3.15 -4.64 7.05
N VAL A 139 -3.28 -4.05 8.22
CA VAL A 139 -2.41 -2.96 8.65
C VAL A 139 -1.03 -3.47 9.07
N ASP A 140 -0.98 -4.61 9.75
CA ASP A 140 0.22 -5.34 10.16
C ASP A 140 -0.12 -6.82 10.38
N PHE A 141 0.91 -7.67 10.57
CA PHE A 141 0.71 -9.08 10.96
C PHE A 141 1.60 -9.43 12.16
N ILE A 142 1.30 -8.88 13.33
CA ILE A 142 2.08 -9.17 14.55
C ILE A 142 2.04 -10.69 14.85
N GLY A 143 3.21 -11.33 14.92
CA GLY A 143 3.36 -12.76 15.23
C GLY A 143 2.87 -13.75 14.16
N GLY A 144 2.25 -13.27 13.07
CA GLY A 144 1.85 -14.09 11.92
C GLY A 144 0.67 -15.05 12.12
N ILE A 145 0.13 -15.22 13.33
CA ILE A 145 -0.95 -16.20 13.61
C ILE A 145 -2.25 -15.83 12.89
N THR A 146 -2.63 -14.55 12.86
CA THR A 146 -3.80 -14.08 12.09
C THR A 146 -3.67 -14.47 10.62
N LEU A 147 -2.47 -14.27 10.07
CA LEU A 147 -2.16 -14.55 8.67
C LEU A 147 -2.20 -16.06 8.38
N GLU A 148 -1.56 -16.88 9.22
CA GLU A 148 -1.57 -18.35 9.16
C GLU A 148 -3.01 -18.89 9.05
N ARG A 149 -3.89 -18.50 9.98
CA ARG A 149 -5.27 -19.00 10.06
C ARG A 149 -6.14 -18.57 8.88
N VAL A 150 -5.97 -17.34 8.40
CA VAL A 150 -6.71 -16.84 7.25
C VAL A 150 -6.25 -17.53 5.96
N ILE A 151 -4.94 -17.79 5.82
CA ILE A 151 -4.41 -18.56 4.69
C ILE A 151 -4.98 -19.98 4.67
N GLU A 152 -4.94 -20.68 5.81
CA GLU A 152 -5.51 -22.04 5.96
C GLU A 152 -6.99 -22.04 5.53
N PHE A 153 -7.80 -21.18 6.13
CA PHE A 153 -9.23 -21.08 5.86
C PHE A 153 -9.56 -20.85 4.37
N LEU A 154 -8.86 -19.92 3.72
CA LEU A 154 -9.10 -19.61 2.31
C LEU A 154 -8.61 -20.72 1.38
N ARG A 155 -7.46 -21.33 1.67
CA ARG A 155 -6.94 -22.45 0.85
C ARG A 155 -7.82 -23.69 0.97
N ASP A 156 -8.35 -23.98 2.16
CA ASP A 156 -9.34 -25.05 2.37
C ASP A 156 -10.64 -24.78 1.58
N GLY A 157 -10.99 -23.50 1.40
CA GLY A 157 -12.06 -23.03 0.51
C GLY A 157 -11.72 -23.06 -0.99
N ASN A 158 -10.57 -23.60 -1.38
CA ASN A 158 -10.03 -23.61 -2.75
C ASN A 158 -9.83 -22.20 -3.35
N VAL A 159 -9.39 -21.25 -2.52
CA VAL A 159 -8.99 -19.91 -2.95
C VAL A 159 -7.48 -19.85 -3.14
N ASN A 160 -7.03 -19.30 -4.28
CA ASN A 160 -5.62 -19.13 -4.62
C ASN A 160 -5.02 -17.89 -3.93
N VAL A 161 -4.93 -17.95 -2.60
CA VAL A 161 -4.30 -16.91 -1.78
C VAL A 161 -2.79 -17.14 -1.70
N VAL A 162 -2.04 -16.21 -2.30
CA VAL A 162 -0.58 -16.36 -2.55
C VAL A 162 0.23 -15.16 -2.09
N GLY A 163 -0.41 -14.17 -1.49
CA GLY A 163 0.33 -13.10 -0.86
C GLY A 163 -0.46 -12.30 0.15
N ALA A 164 0.23 -11.38 0.80
CA ALA A 164 -0.36 -10.37 1.64
C ALA A 164 0.24 -9.00 1.36
N TYR A 165 -0.54 -7.96 1.62
CA TYR A 165 -0.19 -6.57 1.55
C TYR A 165 -0.37 -5.94 2.93
N ILE A 166 0.63 -5.17 3.33
CA ILE A 166 0.68 -4.54 4.65
C ILE A 166 0.63 -3.04 4.46
N GLY A 167 -0.40 -2.44 5.04
CA GLY A 167 -0.65 -1.03 5.02
C GLY A 167 0.35 -0.20 5.84
N ASN A 168 1.09 -0.81 6.76
CA ASN A 168 2.18 -0.17 7.49
C ASN A 168 3.54 -0.56 6.88
N ASP A 169 4.39 0.43 6.59
CA ASP A 169 5.79 0.23 6.16
C ASP A 169 6.69 -0.20 7.32
N SER A 170 6.23 0.03 8.56
CA SER A 170 6.90 -0.33 9.80
C SER A 170 6.26 -1.57 10.44
N TRP A 171 6.57 -2.75 9.89
CA TRP A 171 6.22 -3.99 10.58
C TRP A 171 7.08 -4.12 11.85
N THR A 172 6.43 -4.08 13.01
CA THR A 172 7.04 -4.43 14.29
C THR A 172 6.57 -5.81 14.74
N THR A 173 7.50 -6.75 14.97
CA THR A 173 7.17 -8.01 15.66
C THR A 173 7.08 -7.84 17.18
N GLN A 174 7.53 -6.69 17.74
CA GLN A 174 7.62 -6.26 19.15
C GLN A 174 8.27 -7.23 20.18
N PRO A 175 8.93 -6.74 21.26
CA PRO A 175 9.38 -5.38 21.55
C PRO A 175 10.86 -5.18 21.16
N ILE A 176 11.18 -4.03 20.57
CA ILE A 176 12.55 -3.72 20.10
C ILE A 176 13.37 -3.26 21.30
N ILE A 177 14.18 -4.16 21.86
CA ILE A 177 15.13 -3.86 22.94
C ILE A 177 16.35 -3.08 22.41
N ASN A 178 16.55 -3.00 21.07
CA ASN A 178 17.73 -2.33 20.53
C ASN A 178 17.51 -1.70 19.13
N LYS A 179 17.63 -0.37 19.06
CA LYS A 179 17.34 0.46 17.86
C LYS A 179 18.31 0.20 16.71
N GLU A 180 19.56 -0.15 17.01
CA GLU A 180 20.60 -0.44 16.00
C GLU A 180 20.35 -1.77 15.28
N LYS A 181 19.98 -2.81 16.02
CA LYS A 181 19.61 -4.12 15.48
C LYS A 181 18.40 -4.04 14.55
N TRP A 182 17.44 -3.16 14.87
CA TRP A 182 16.27 -2.90 14.03
C TRP A 182 16.62 -2.26 12.67
N ILE A 183 17.60 -1.34 12.62
CA ILE A 183 18.06 -0.71 11.36
C ILE A 183 18.75 -1.73 10.46
N GLU A 184 19.47 -2.69 11.04
CA GLU A 184 20.17 -3.73 10.28
C GLU A 184 19.21 -4.85 9.81
N GLU A 185 18.29 -5.27 10.67
CA GLU A 185 17.27 -6.26 10.34
C GLU A 185 16.25 -5.72 9.31
N SER A 186 15.84 -4.45 9.39
CA SER A 186 14.96 -3.80 8.39
C SER A 186 15.54 -3.79 6.98
N LYS A 187 16.86 -3.66 6.82
CA LYS A 187 17.52 -3.84 5.52
C LYS A 187 17.48 -5.29 5.02
N SER A 188 17.48 -6.27 5.93
CA SER A 188 17.43 -7.70 5.62
C SER A 188 16.00 -8.24 5.38
N TYR A 189 15.00 -7.57 5.94
CA TYR A 189 13.59 -7.93 5.82
C TYR A 189 12.99 -7.68 4.46
N TRP A 190 13.63 -6.93 3.56
CA TRP A 190 13.01 -6.55 2.30
C TRP A 190 13.97 -6.77 1.12
N LYS A 191 13.60 -7.63 0.17
CA LYS A 191 14.54 -8.17 -0.84
C LYS A 191 14.68 -7.32 -2.09
N THR A 192 13.68 -6.49 -2.41
CA THR A 192 13.67 -5.71 -3.66
C THR A 192 12.96 -4.39 -3.48
N GLU A 193 13.66 -3.31 -3.85
CA GLU A 193 13.07 -2.00 -4.04
C GLU A 193 12.62 -1.84 -5.50
N LYS A 194 11.37 -2.21 -5.82
CA LYS A 194 10.73 -1.68 -7.03
C LYS A 194 9.88 -0.47 -6.65
N ARG A 195 9.82 0.52 -7.54
CA ARG A 195 9.24 1.85 -7.31
C ARG A 195 7.83 1.77 -6.73
N GLY A 196 7.63 1.96 -5.42
CA GLY A 196 6.31 1.93 -4.76
C GLY A 196 5.88 0.59 -4.15
N LEU A 197 6.59 -0.52 -4.42
CA LEU A 197 6.28 -1.84 -3.88
C LEU A 197 7.54 -2.54 -3.35
N ARG A 198 7.48 -2.95 -2.08
CA ARG A 198 8.56 -3.61 -1.35
C ARG A 198 8.11 -5.02 -0.96
N ARG A 199 8.97 -6.04 -1.17
CA ARG A 199 8.67 -7.45 -0.83
C ARG A 199 9.42 -7.91 0.40
N LEU A 200 8.71 -8.50 1.36
CA LEU A 200 9.24 -9.00 2.62
C LEU A 200 10.03 -10.29 2.39
N ASN A 201 11.05 -10.46 3.20
CA ASN A 201 11.97 -11.57 3.31
C ASN A 201 12.19 -11.90 4.79
N ASN A 202 11.10 -12.01 5.54
CA ASN A 202 11.15 -12.31 6.97
C ASN A 202 11.37 -13.81 7.20
N LYS A 203 12.63 -14.18 7.43
CA LYS A 203 13.02 -15.55 7.75
C LYS A 203 12.22 -16.14 8.91
N PHE A 204 11.78 -15.36 9.91
CA PHE A 204 10.98 -15.89 11.02
C PHE A 204 9.65 -16.46 10.54
N LEU A 205 8.87 -15.73 9.73
CA LEU A 205 7.56 -16.20 9.26
C LEU A 205 7.67 -17.47 8.40
N TYR A 206 8.72 -17.56 7.57
CA TYR A 206 8.95 -18.73 6.72
C TYR A 206 9.57 -19.90 7.50
N ASN A 207 10.52 -19.65 8.41
CA ASN A 207 11.19 -20.69 9.19
C ASN A 207 10.27 -21.31 10.25
N GLU A 208 9.43 -20.50 10.89
CA GLU A 208 8.40 -20.93 11.83
C GLU A 208 7.15 -21.48 11.12
N LYS A 209 7.18 -21.61 9.79
CA LYS A 209 6.08 -22.10 8.94
C LYS A 209 4.75 -21.37 9.16
N LYS A 210 4.80 -20.10 9.58
CA LYS A 210 3.62 -19.23 9.76
C LYS A 210 2.99 -18.82 8.45
N VAL A 211 3.77 -18.82 7.37
CA VAL A 211 3.27 -18.66 6.01
C VAL A 211 3.87 -19.72 5.09
N PRO A 212 3.11 -20.16 4.08
CA PRO A 212 3.61 -21.09 3.07
C PRO A 212 4.82 -20.53 2.31
N SER A 213 5.69 -21.42 1.80
CA SER A 213 6.91 -21.02 1.08
C SER A 213 6.65 -20.26 -0.23
N ASP A 214 5.48 -20.50 -0.86
CA ASP A 214 5.01 -19.82 -2.07
C ASP A 214 4.32 -18.48 -1.78
N PHE A 215 4.13 -18.14 -0.49
CA PHE A 215 3.42 -16.94 -0.06
C PHE A 215 4.32 -15.70 -0.08
N GLU A 216 3.86 -14.62 -0.71
CA GLU A 216 4.63 -13.39 -0.87
C GLU A 216 4.02 -12.23 -0.07
N ILE A 217 4.80 -11.60 0.81
CA ILE A 217 4.30 -10.47 1.59
C ILE A 217 4.89 -9.17 1.06
N TYR A 218 4.06 -8.14 0.95
CA TYR A 218 4.36 -6.86 0.34
C TYR A 218 3.97 -5.70 1.25
N THR A 219 4.63 -4.56 1.07
CA THR A 219 4.24 -3.24 1.58
C THR A 219 4.60 -2.18 0.54
N PHE A 220 4.23 -0.93 0.77
CA PHE A 220 4.64 0.19 -0.08
C PHE A 220 6.07 0.64 0.24
N THR A 221 6.69 1.43 -0.65
CA THR A 221 8.01 2.04 -0.38
C THR A 221 7.88 3.46 0.11
N ASP A 222 8.83 3.89 0.94
CA ASP A 222 8.92 5.22 1.56
C ASP A 222 8.78 6.41 0.58
N GLU A 223 8.44 7.58 1.12
CA GLU A 223 8.09 8.83 0.41
C GLU A 223 9.11 9.32 -0.63
N TRP A 224 10.37 8.90 -0.53
CA TRP A 224 11.46 9.31 -1.44
C TRP A 224 11.22 8.92 -2.91
N LYS A 225 10.25 8.05 -3.18
CA LYS A 225 9.85 7.62 -4.54
C LYS A 225 8.48 8.16 -4.98
N MET A 226 7.91 9.10 -4.24
CA MET A 226 6.58 9.70 -4.49
C MET A 226 6.40 10.22 -5.92
N ASN A 227 7.42 10.84 -6.53
CA ASN A 227 7.28 11.39 -7.90
C ASN A 227 6.90 10.32 -8.93
N LYS A 228 7.47 9.12 -8.81
CA LYS A 228 7.20 8.02 -9.74
C LYS A 228 5.83 7.39 -9.49
N ALA A 229 5.40 7.37 -8.23
CA ALA A 229 4.05 6.98 -7.87
C ALA A 229 3.02 7.98 -8.42
N ILE A 230 3.29 9.28 -8.30
CA ILE A 230 2.46 10.34 -8.90
C ILE A 230 2.35 10.14 -10.41
N GLU A 231 3.46 9.92 -11.11
CA GLU A 231 3.46 9.67 -12.56
C GLU A 231 2.57 8.46 -12.93
N ARG A 232 2.86 7.27 -12.37
CA ARG A 232 2.14 6.03 -12.72
C ARG A 232 0.64 6.13 -12.41
N VAL A 233 0.29 6.63 -11.23
CA VAL A 233 -1.11 6.72 -10.81
C VAL A 233 -1.84 7.80 -11.63
N SER A 234 -1.16 8.90 -11.97
CA SER A 234 -1.74 9.93 -12.86
C SER A 234 -1.98 9.40 -14.27
N ASP A 235 -1.06 8.59 -14.80
CA ASP A 235 -1.21 7.92 -16.10
C ASP A 235 -2.40 6.95 -16.09
N PHE A 236 -2.54 6.15 -15.01
CA PHE A 236 -3.65 5.22 -14.85
C PHE A 236 -5.02 5.93 -14.88
N TYR A 237 -5.16 7.05 -14.18
CA TYR A 237 -6.40 7.84 -14.17
C TYR A 237 -6.51 8.83 -15.34
N LYS A 238 -5.56 8.85 -16.28
CA LYS A 238 -5.51 9.77 -17.42
C LYS A 238 -5.65 11.25 -17.02
N ILE A 239 -5.15 11.60 -15.84
CA ILE A 239 -5.13 13.00 -15.37
C ILE A 239 -4.09 13.79 -16.16
N LEU A 240 -3.12 13.10 -16.79
CA LEU A 240 -2.10 13.70 -17.63
C LEU A 240 -2.38 13.38 -19.10
N SER A 241 -2.68 14.41 -19.88
CA SER A 241 -2.37 14.38 -21.31
C SER A 241 -0.85 14.60 -21.47
N PRO A 242 -0.18 13.99 -22.49
CA PRO A 242 1.28 14.00 -22.60
C PRO A 242 1.96 15.36 -22.85
N GLN A 243 1.24 16.48 -22.79
CA GLN A 243 1.68 17.72 -23.43
C GLN A 243 2.39 18.74 -22.51
N THR A 244 2.84 18.38 -21.31
CA THR A 244 3.61 19.35 -20.50
C THR A 244 4.56 18.69 -19.50
N LEU A 245 5.76 18.38 -19.99
CA LEU A 245 7.02 18.36 -19.24
C LEU A 245 8.12 18.97 -20.11
#